data_AF-A0A497SCU8-F1
#
_entry.id   AF-A0A497SCU8-F1
#
_cell.length_a   1.000
_cell.length_b   1.000
_cell.length_c   1.000
_cell.angle_alpha   90.00
_cell.angle_beta   90.00
_cell.angle_gamma   90.00
#
_symmetry.space_group_name_H-M   'P 1'
#
loop_
_entity.id
_entity.type
_entity.pdbx_description
1 polymer ?
#
loop_
_entity_poly.entity_id
_entity_poly.type
_entity_poly.pdbx_seq_one_letter_code
_entity_poly.pdbx_strand_id
1 'polypeptide(L)'
;MAIGSWFRILTNPREIFYKEENNASLGGIITNIVLVHIILFIVLMAFVLILLIPVLIKNPEKITDELTFGLIIFILLMIISTIISIVISLIGIFIASLIVFFVSKLFGSLGDFITQTYLLSIIWASSTIVNVIIAGLPSLILYSIDGAIAMSFGNVVGIIVLIVLMLLSIYYLYITIVMLEEVHEFGALKSILTIVISTAIMVVGLIAISILLSFVLSFGLSAMLSTIISSMQINLQTNEIGEIGVMRYTEYTSPEYNFHIKYPENWTVNETSEGVIFHSGDDAAMAVSVRENIGDMSLIGVSKIMGVQRLYKLREIPYEGISQDGVKLNGRDAYQIITIATIDTQKVKTKEIFMVENGNAYAITYSAKFEPIDIYSKYENVIDECINSFSIVGSRGEKELTISKMRTHETIKTSGFSYELYLPDDYSQKKSYPLIFCMSPNGNGRDFYNSVYPIANRYDHILACSNDFSNYKAIDEFLPQIYNAIDDIQRRVNIDENRIYACGFSGGGMATYVVSYFKPNYFTGLIVNNGAIHGNLYDVDMLKQMGVKKVALICGKEDSIVSCSHMRNDAKWLNSAGIETKIIEFDGGHEIAPPDAYEEAILWIES
;
A
#
# COMPACT_ATOMS: atom_id res chain seq x y z
N MET A 1 -28.88 39.70 17.81
CA MET A 1 -29.56 38.79 18.76
C MET A 1 -28.85 37.44 18.82
N ALA A 2 -28.71 36.71 17.69
CA ALA A 2 -28.08 35.38 17.62
C ALA A 2 -26.77 35.17 18.42
N ILE A 3 -25.72 35.95 18.17
CA ILE A 3 -24.40 35.75 18.83
C ILE A 3 -24.46 35.92 20.35
N GLY A 4 -25.27 36.87 20.85
CA GLY A 4 -25.38 37.11 22.29
C GLY A 4 -25.91 35.87 23.02
N SER A 5 -26.79 35.13 22.38
CA SER A 5 -27.37 33.90 22.93
C SER A 5 -26.36 32.76 22.94
N TRP A 6 -25.44 32.68 21.97
CA TRP A 6 -24.40 31.64 21.92
C TRP A 6 -23.53 31.63 23.19
N PHE A 7 -23.13 32.80 23.71
CA PHE A 7 -22.31 32.86 24.92
C PHE A 7 -23.15 32.81 26.20
N ARG A 8 -24.36 33.39 26.18
CA ARG A 8 -25.23 33.40 27.36
C ARG A 8 -25.81 32.03 27.70
N ILE A 9 -25.97 31.12 26.72
CA ILE A 9 -26.36 29.73 27.03
C ILE A 9 -25.33 29.02 27.92
N LEU A 10 -24.07 29.44 27.92
CA LEU A 10 -23.01 28.83 28.73
C LEU A 10 -23.17 29.13 30.21
N THR A 11 -23.89 30.20 30.58
CA THR A 11 -24.10 30.60 31.97
C THR A 11 -25.53 30.41 32.44
N ASN A 12 -26.52 30.62 31.57
CA ASN A 12 -27.94 30.57 31.93
C ASN A 12 -28.78 29.84 30.86
N PRO A 13 -28.54 28.54 30.59
CA PRO A 13 -29.13 27.84 29.45
C PRO A 13 -30.67 27.88 29.46
N ARG A 14 -31.31 27.61 30.60
CA ARG A 14 -32.78 27.57 30.73
C ARG A 14 -33.44 28.91 30.41
N GLU A 15 -32.91 30.00 30.97
CA GLU A 15 -33.43 31.36 30.71
C GLU A 15 -33.30 31.73 29.22
N ILE A 16 -32.19 31.33 28.59
CA ILE A 16 -31.97 31.64 27.17
C ILE A 16 -32.88 30.80 26.28
N PHE A 17 -33.07 29.51 26.56
CA PHE A 17 -33.99 28.68 25.79
C PHE A 17 -35.43 29.21 25.86
N TYR A 18 -35.92 29.53 27.06
CA TYR A 18 -37.24 30.15 27.22
C TYR A 18 -37.40 31.46 26.43
N LYS A 19 -36.35 32.30 26.39
CA LYS A 19 -36.37 33.57 25.64
C LYS A 19 -36.30 33.38 24.13
N GLU A 20 -35.51 32.41 23.67
CA GLU A 20 -35.26 32.17 22.25
C GLU A 20 -36.30 31.27 21.61
N GLU A 21 -37.09 30.54 22.38
CA GLU A 21 -38.18 29.69 21.91
C GLU A 21 -39.15 30.45 20.99
N ASN A 22 -39.55 31.65 21.42
CA ASN A 22 -40.47 32.52 20.69
C ASN A 22 -39.84 33.17 19.44
N ASN A 23 -38.52 33.11 19.29
CA ASN A 23 -37.79 33.64 18.14
C ASN A 23 -37.45 32.54 17.11
N ALA A 24 -37.84 31.29 17.39
CA ALA A 24 -37.49 30.16 16.56
C ALA A 24 -38.03 30.29 15.13
N SER A 25 -37.14 30.13 14.16
CA SER A 25 -37.48 30.17 12.74
C SER A 25 -36.41 29.49 11.89
N LEU A 26 -36.80 29.07 10.69
CA LEU A 26 -35.85 28.58 9.67
C LEU A 26 -34.78 29.62 9.34
N GLY A 27 -35.16 30.90 9.24
CA GLY A 27 -34.21 32.00 9.04
C GLY A 27 -33.22 32.13 10.20
N GLY A 28 -33.67 31.93 11.44
CA GLY A 28 -32.83 31.90 12.62
C GLY A 28 -31.81 30.75 12.60
N ILE A 29 -32.23 29.54 12.20
CA ILE A 29 -31.34 28.38 12.05
C ILE A 29 -30.25 28.68 11.03
N ILE A 30 -30.62 29.14 9.84
CA ILE A 30 -29.68 29.48 8.77
C ILE A 30 -28.72 30.57 9.24
N THR A 31 -29.22 31.60 9.93
CA THR A 31 -28.41 32.69 10.46
C THR A 31 -27.35 32.17 11.43
N ASN A 32 -27.72 31.28 12.36
CA ASN A 32 -26.78 30.71 13.32
C ASN A 32 -25.65 29.95 12.62
N ILE A 33 -25.99 29.10 11.65
CA ILE A 33 -25.01 28.29 10.91
C ILE A 33 -24.12 29.16 10.02
N VAL A 34 -24.69 30.07 9.23
CA VAL A 34 -23.91 30.92 8.30
C VAL A 34 -22.97 31.83 9.09
N LEU A 35 -23.46 32.46 10.16
CA LEU A 35 -22.69 33.44 10.90
C LEU A 35 -21.49 32.81 11.62
N VAL A 36 -21.62 31.59 12.16
CA VAL A 36 -20.48 30.92 12.79
C VAL A 36 -19.39 30.60 11.77
N HIS A 37 -19.76 30.14 10.57
CA HIS A 37 -18.79 29.87 9.51
C HIS A 37 -18.10 31.14 8.99
N ILE A 38 -18.82 32.25 8.89
CA ILE A 38 -18.23 33.55 8.53
C ILE A 38 -17.21 33.97 9.60
N ILE A 39 -17.54 33.82 10.88
CA ILE A 39 -16.60 34.12 11.97
C ILE A 39 -15.36 33.22 11.88
N LEU A 40 -15.53 31.92 11.65
CA LEU A 40 -14.42 30.98 11.47
C LEU A 40 -13.53 31.36 10.28
N PHE A 41 -14.13 31.72 9.14
CA PHE A 41 -13.41 32.18 7.97
C PHE A 41 -12.58 33.43 8.30
N ILE A 42 -13.16 34.41 9.00
CA ILE A 42 -12.45 35.64 9.39
C ILE A 42 -11.27 35.32 10.32
N VAL A 43 -11.47 34.45 11.31
CA VAL A 43 -10.41 34.03 12.26
C VAL A 43 -9.27 33.32 11.51
N LEU A 44 -9.60 32.41 10.60
CA LEU A 44 -8.61 31.68 9.81
C LEU A 44 -7.86 32.60 8.83
N MET A 45 -8.57 33.53 8.19
CA MET A 45 -7.97 34.54 7.31
C MET A 45 -7.01 35.46 8.08
N ALA A 46 -7.43 35.95 9.25
CA ALA A 46 -6.56 36.76 10.11
C ALA A 46 -5.29 36.00 10.49
N PHE A 47 -5.40 34.70 10.77
CA PHE A 47 -4.26 33.86 11.09
C PHE A 47 -3.29 33.68 9.91
N VAL A 48 -3.81 33.37 8.72
CA VAL A 48 -2.99 33.25 7.50
C VAL A 48 -2.23 34.56 7.23
N LEU A 49 -2.90 35.71 7.40
CA LEU A 49 -2.27 37.02 7.28
C LEU A 49 -1.16 37.22 8.32
N ILE A 50 -1.39 36.85 9.59
CA ILE A 50 -0.38 36.94 10.66
C ILE A 50 0.86 36.08 10.33
N LEU A 51 0.68 34.86 9.81
CA LEU A 51 1.81 34.01 9.41
C LEU A 51 2.58 34.55 8.21
N LEU A 52 1.91 35.25 7.30
CA LEU A 52 2.53 35.82 6.11
C LEU A 52 3.33 37.10 6.43
N ILE A 53 2.93 37.88 7.44
CA ILE A 53 3.57 39.16 7.80
C ILE A 53 5.11 39.03 7.97
N PRO A 54 5.67 38.09 8.76
CA PRO A 54 7.12 37.94 8.90
C PRO A 54 7.83 37.61 7.59
N VAL A 55 7.20 36.80 6.73
CA VAL A 55 7.75 36.39 5.42
C VAL A 55 7.80 37.60 4.48
N LEU A 56 6.73 38.39 4.46
CA LEU A 56 6.59 39.60 3.64
C LEU A 56 7.52 40.72 4.12
N ILE A 57 7.69 40.90 5.43
CA ILE A 57 8.62 41.89 6.02
C ILE A 57 10.08 41.52 5.72
N LYS A 58 10.44 40.24 5.77
CA LYS A 58 11.83 39.78 5.57
C LYS A 58 12.25 39.80 4.10
N ASN A 59 11.30 39.76 3.15
CA ASN A 59 11.59 39.74 1.71
C ASN A 59 10.60 40.61 0.91
N PRO A 60 10.61 41.94 1.09
CA PRO A 60 9.64 42.83 0.42
C PRO A 60 9.76 42.79 -1.12
N GLU A 61 10.94 42.45 -1.65
CA GLU A 61 11.22 42.37 -3.09
C GLU A 61 10.76 41.05 -3.74
N LYS A 62 10.33 40.06 -2.93
CA LYS A 62 9.76 38.78 -3.39
C LYS A 62 8.23 38.79 -3.49
N ILE A 63 7.59 39.96 -3.32
CA ILE A 63 6.17 40.12 -3.63
C ILE A 63 6.04 40.13 -5.15
N THR A 64 6.07 38.93 -5.74
CA THR A 64 5.94 38.70 -7.17
C THR A 64 4.46 38.60 -7.55
N ASP A 65 4.17 38.71 -8.85
CA ASP A 65 2.83 38.45 -9.39
C ASP A 65 2.38 37.02 -9.07
N GLU A 66 3.30 36.05 -8.99
CA GLU A 66 3.03 34.66 -8.62
C GLU A 66 2.58 34.49 -7.17
N LEU A 67 3.20 35.20 -6.22
CA LEU A 67 2.77 35.17 -4.81
C LEU A 67 1.38 35.80 -4.64
N THR A 68 1.12 36.89 -5.34
CA THR A 68 -0.19 37.57 -5.35
C THR A 68 -1.27 36.68 -5.96
N PHE A 69 -0.95 36.03 -7.09
CA PHE A 69 -1.85 35.08 -7.75
C PHE A 69 -2.14 33.85 -6.88
N GLY A 70 -1.12 33.28 -6.23
CA GLY A 70 -1.27 32.17 -5.28
C GLY A 70 -2.16 32.54 -4.08
N LEU A 71 -2.01 33.75 -3.54
CA LEU A 71 -2.85 34.24 -2.45
C LEU A 71 -4.31 34.42 -2.89
N ILE A 72 -4.56 34.90 -4.11
CA ILE A 72 -5.91 35.03 -4.67
C ILE A 72 -6.57 33.65 -4.82
N ILE A 73 -5.86 32.66 -5.36
CA ILE A 73 -6.36 31.28 -5.48
C ILE A 73 -6.67 30.71 -4.10
N PHE A 74 -5.77 30.89 -3.14
CA PHE A 74 -5.95 30.41 -1.78
C PHE A 74 -7.21 31.01 -1.12
N ILE A 75 -7.42 32.33 -1.24
CA ILE A 75 -8.61 33.00 -0.73
C ILE A 75 -9.88 32.46 -1.40
N LEU A 76 -9.84 32.26 -2.72
CA LEU A 76 -10.96 31.71 -3.47
C LEU A 76 -11.32 30.28 -3.00
N LEU A 77 -10.31 29.42 -2.81
CA LEU A 77 -10.50 28.08 -2.28
C LEU A 77 -11.06 28.09 -0.85
N MET A 78 -10.61 29.02 0.00
CA MET A 78 -11.17 29.18 1.35
C MET A 78 -12.64 29.63 1.32
N ILE A 79 -13.02 30.54 0.42
CA ILE A 79 -14.42 30.97 0.26
C ILE A 79 -15.28 29.77 -0.19
N ILE A 80 -14.82 29.01 -1.20
CA ILE A 80 -15.52 27.82 -1.69
C ILE A 80 -15.67 26.79 -0.56
N SER A 81 -14.59 26.50 0.18
CA SER A 81 -14.61 25.59 1.32
C SER A 81 -15.59 26.05 2.41
N THR A 82 -15.70 27.35 2.65
CA THR A 82 -16.63 27.92 3.64
C THR A 82 -18.08 27.72 3.19
N ILE A 83 -18.38 27.96 1.91
CA ILE A 83 -19.72 27.73 1.34
C ILE A 83 -20.10 26.25 1.45
N ILE A 84 -19.19 25.33 1.09
CA ILE A 84 -19.41 23.89 1.20
C ILE A 84 -19.67 23.50 2.67
N SER A 85 -18.86 24.00 3.61
CA SER A 85 -19.03 23.72 5.05
C SER A 85 -20.38 24.21 5.59
N ILE A 86 -20.86 25.37 5.13
CA ILE A 86 -22.20 25.88 5.47
C ILE A 86 -23.28 24.90 5.00
N VAL A 87 -23.21 24.45 3.74
CA VAL A 87 -24.18 23.50 3.18
C VAL A 87 -24.17 22.19 3.95
N ILE A 88 -22.99 21.63 4.21
CA ILE A 88 -22.84 20.39 4.98
C ILE A 88 -23.41 20.56 6.39
N SER A 89 -23.14 21.67 7.05
CA SER A 89 -23.63 21.93 8.42
C SER A 89 -25.15 22.12 8.47
N LEU A 90 -25.75 22.73 7.44
CA LEU A 90 -27.21 22.84 7.31
C LEU A 90 -27.86 21.47 7.13
N ILE A 91 -27.26 20.59 6.30
CA ILE A 91 -27.73 19.21 6.13
C ILE A 91 -27.56 18.43 7.44
N GLY A 92 -26.38 18.53 8.06
CA GLY A 92 -26.04 17.83 9.29
C GLY A 92 -26.97 18.18 10.45
N ILE A 93 -27.22 19.47 10.69
CA ILE A 93 -28.13 19.89 11.75
C ILE A 93 -29.57 19.47 11.47
N PHE A 94 -30.00 19.49 10.21
CA PHE A 94 -31.34 19.02 9.83
C PHE A 94 -31.51 17.53 10.12
N ILE A 95 -30.56 16.69 9.68
CA ILE A 95 -30.58 15.24 9.91
C ILE A 95 -30.52 14.93 11.41
N ALA A 96 -29.58 15.54 12.14
CA ALA A 96 -29.45 15.33 13.58
C ALA A 96 -30.73 15.73 14.32
N SER A 97 -31.30 16.89 13.98
CA SER A 97 -32.55 17.36 14.58
C SER A 97 -33.74 16.46 14.23
N LEU A 98 -33.80 15.94 12.99
CA LEU A 98 -34.85 15.02 12.57
C LEU A 98 -34.83 13.72 13.38
N ILE A 99 -33.64 13.17 13.61
CA ILE A 99 -33.46 11.96 14.43
C ILE A 99 -33.86 12.24 15.88
N VAL A 100 -33.37 13.33 16.47
CA VAL A 100 -33.73 13.73 17.84
C VAL A 100 -35.23 13.93 17.97
N PHE A 101 -35.86 14.63 17.03
CA PHE A 101 -37.29 14.90 17.04
C PHE A 101 -38.12 13.63 16.91
N PHE A 102 -37.73 12.71 16.01
CA PHE A 102 -38.39 11.42 15.86
C PHE A 102 -38.35 10.60 17.15
N VAL A 103 -37.17 10.50 17.78
CA VAL A 103 -37.02 9.82 19.08
C VAL A 103 -37.83 10.53 20.17
N SER A 104 -37.82 11.87 20.21
CA SER A 104 -38.65 12.65 21.12
C SER A 104 -40.15 12.34 20.93
N LYS A 105 -40.63 12.19 19.70
CA LYS A 105 -42.04 11.82 19.43
C LYS A 105 -42.38 10.43 19.94
N LEU A 106 -41.45 9.47 19.88
CA LEU A 106 -41.66 8.13 20.49
C LEU A 106 -41.84 8.20 22.01
N PHE A 107 -41.26 9.20 22.67
CA PHE A 107 -41.43 9.44 24.12
C PHE A 107 -42.63 10.34 24.48
N GLY A 108 -43.48 10.67 23.50
CA GLY A 108 -44.70 11.46 23.68
C GLY A 108 -44.49 12.96 23.68
N SER A 109 -43.43 13.46 23.04
CA SER A 109 -43.13 14.90 22.99
C SER A 109 -44.22 15.73 22.32
N LEU A 110 -44.56 16.87 22.94
CA LEU A 110 -45.41 17.91 22.38
C LEU A 110 -44.62 19.02 21.66
N GLY A 111 -43.30 18.99 21.73
CA GLY A 111 -42.46 20.06 21.19
C GLY A 111 -42.50 20.20 19.68
N ASP A 112 -42.08 21.38 19.23
CA ASP A 112 -42.00 21.78 17.82
C ASP A 112 -40.62 21.51 17.22
N PHE A 113 -40.61 21.05 15.96
CA PHE A 113 -39.39 20.69 15.25
C PHE A 113 -38.51 21.91 14.92
N ILE A 114 -39.11 23.02 14.50
CA ILE A 114 -38.39 24.23 14.14
C ILE A 114 -37.76 24.84 15.40
N THR A 115 -38.51 24.88 16.50
CA THR A 115 -38.01 25.31 17.82
C THR A 115 -36.83 24.46 18.28
N GLN A 116 -36.95 23.13 18.27
CA GLN A 116 -35.86 22.22 18.62
C GLN A 116 -34.62 22.47 17.75
N THR A 117 -34.80 22.54 16.43
CA THR A 117 -33.70 22.73 15.48
C THR A 117 -33.03 24.09 15.66
N TYR A 118 -33.82 25.12 15.96
CA TYR A 118 -33.31 26.46 16.24
C TYR A 118 -32.45 26.50 17.49
N LEU A 119 -32.93 25.95 18.61
CA LEU A 119 -32.14 25.92 19.84
C LEU A 119 -30.90 25.02 19.72
N LEU A 120 -30.99 23.90 19.01
CA LEU A 120 -29.83 23.08 18.64
C LEU A 120 -28.81 23.88 17.82
N SER A 121 -29.23 24.77 16.93
CA SER A 121 -28.32 25.60 16.13
C SER A 121 -27.56 26.62 16.97
N ILE A 122 -28.18 27.12 18.05
CA ILE A 122 -27.52 28.00 19.04
C ILE A 122 -26.45 27.23 19.81
N ILE A 123 -26.78 26.02 20.29
CA ILE A 123 -25.84 25.13 21.00
C ILE A 123 -24.66 24.80 20.08
N TRP A 124 -24.95 24.41 18.84
CA TRP A 124 -23.93 24.03 17.86
C TRP A 124 -22.99 25.20 17.52
N ALA A 125 -23.54 26.37 17.19
CA ALA A 125 -22.73 27.56 16.90
C ALA A 125 -21.85 27.98 18.09
N SER A 126 -22.39 27.92 19.32
CA SER A 126 -21.64 28.18 20.55
C SER A 126 -20.48 27.19 20.73
N SER A 127 -20.77 25.89 20.65
CA SER A 127 -19.76 24.83 20.81
C SER A 127 -18.63 24.95 19.78
N THR A 128 -18.98 25.31 18.55
CA THR A 128 -18.02 25.50 17.46
C THR A 128 -17.05 26.64 17.76
N ILE A 129 -17.55 27.81 18.18
CA ILE A 129 -16.71 28.95 18.55
C ILE A 129 -15.84 28.63 19.78
N VAL A 130 -16.41 28.03 20.82
CA VAL A 130 -15.68 27.68 22.04
C VAL A 130 -14.56 26.69 21.74
N ASN A 131 -14.81 25.67 20.93
CA ASN A 131 -13.80 24.69 20.54
C ASN A 131 -12.65 25.34 19.76
N VAL A 132 -12.93 26.30 18.87
CA VAL A 132 -11.88 27.01 18.13
C VAL A 132 -11.07 27.92 19.06
N ILE A 133 -11.68 28.54 20.06
CA ILE A 133 -10.98 29.36 21.05
C ILE A 133 -10.05 28.48 21.91
N ILE A 134 -10.50 27.30 22.33
CA ILE A 134 -9.81 26.45 23.30
C ILE A 134 -8.79 25.51 22.66
N ALA A 135 -9.12 24.93 21.51
CA ALA A 135 -8.24 24.00 20.82
C ALA A 135 -7.45 24.69 19.71
N GLY A 136 -8.10 25.58 18.97
CA GLY A 136 -7.49 26.29 17.84
C GLY A 136 -6.39 27.23 18.32
N LEU A 137 -6.73 28.26 19.11
CA LEU A 137 -5.77 29.31 19.48
C LEU A 137 -4.50 28.80 20.18
N PRO A 138 -4.54 27.87 21.16
CA PRO A 138 -3.31 27.35 21.78
C PRO A 138 -2.44 26.54 20.82
N SER A 139 -3.04 25.74 19.94
CA SER A 139 -2.32 24.99 18.90
C SER A 139 -1.63 25.94 17.91
N LEU A 140 -2.29 27.05 17.58
CA LEU A 140 -1.74 28.09 16.70
C LEU A 140 -0.60 28.87 17.37
N ILE A 141 -0.68 29.12 18.69
CA ILE A 141 0.40 29.74 19.46
C ILE A 141 1.62 28.82 19.51
N LEU A 142 1.43 27.51 19.76
CA LEU A 142 2.53 26.54 19.76
C LEU A 142 3.25 26.45 18.41
N TYR A 143 2.53 26.57 17.30
CA TYR A 143 3.11 26.54 15.95
C TYR A 143 3.96 27.78 15.63
N SER A 144 3.79 28.90 16.35
CA SER A 144 4.56 30.13 16.14
C SER A 144 5.81 30.24 17.03
N ILE A 145 6.13 29.22 17.85
CA ILE A 145 7.27 29.16 18.76
C ILE A 145 8.35 28.19 18.22
N ASP A 146 9.62 28.46 18.49
CA ASP A 146 10.78 27.63 18.08
C ASP A 146 10.64 26.15 18.54
N GLY A 147 11.03 25.22 17.66
CA GLY A 147 10.63 23.81 17.67
C GLY A 147 11.03 23.02 18.92
N ALA A 148 12.14 23.36 19.57
CA ALA A 148 12.57 22.69 20.81
C ALA A 148 11.67 23.04 22.02
N ILE A 149 11.13 24.26 22.06
CA ILE A 149 10.21 24.72 23.11
C ILE A 149 8.79 24.22 22.81
N ALA A 150 8.39 24.22 21.53
CA ALA A 150 7.10 23.69 21.09
C ALA A 150 6.93 22.19 21.40
N MET A 151 7.99 21.37 21.24
CA MET A 151 7.92 19.93 21.53
C MET A 151 7.78 19.61 23.03
N SER A 152 8.41 20.38 23.91
CA SER A 152 8.35 20.14 25.36
C SER A 152 7.05 20.63 26.00
N PHE A 153 6.51 21.76 25.56
CA PHE A 153 5.24 22.29 26.05
C PHE A 153 4.01 21.73 25.32
N GLY A 154 4.16 21.27 24.07
CA GLY A 154 3.06 20.81 23.23
C GLY A 154 2.28 19.64 23.82
N ASN A 155 2.96 18.68 24.43
CA ASN A 155 2.31 17.52 25.05
C ASN A 155 1.47 17.92 26.27
N VAL A 156 1.99 18.80 27.13
CA VAL A 156 1.29 19.26 28.33
C VAL A 156 0.08 20.12 27.95
N VAL A 157 0.27 21.07 27.03
CA VAL A 157 -0.83 21.91 26.53
C VAL A 157 -1.88 21.06 25.82
N GLY A 158 -1.47 20.07 25.01
CA GLY A 158 -2.39 19.14 24.35
C GLY A 158 -3.24 18.34 25.34
N ILE A 159 -2.65 17.82 26.42
CA ILE A 159 -3.38 17.12 27.48
C ILE A 159 -4.36 18.06 28.20
N ILE A 160 -3.93 19.28 28.53
CA ILE A 160 -4.81 20.27 29.18
C ILE A 160 -6.00 20.60 28.26
N VAL A 161 -5.74 20.88 26.99
CA VAL A 161 -6.79 21.14 25.98
C VAL A 161 -7.76 19.97 25.90
N LEU A 162 -7.26 18.73 25.86
CA LEU A 162 -8.11 17.53 25.82
C LEU A 162 -9.02 17.41 27.06
N ILE A 163 -8.47 17.64 28.25
CA ILE A 163 -9.24 17.62 29.51
C ILE A 163 -10.32 18.70 29.48
N VAL A 164 -9.98 19.92 29.06
CA VAL A 164 -10.93 21.04 28.97
C VAL A 164 -12.04 20.73 27.97
N LEU A 165 -11.72 20.18 26.80
CA LEU A 165 -12.71 19.77 25.80
C LEU A 165 -13.63 18.65 26.33
N MET A 166 -13.11 17.71 27.11
CA MET A 166 -13.91 16.66 27.74
C MET A 166 -14.87 17.22 28.79
N LEU A 167 -14.42 18.17 29.62
CA LEU A 167 -15.31 18.84 30.59
C LEU A 167 -16.38 19.67 29.88
N LEU A 168 -16.03 20.34 28.78
CA LEU A 168 -16.98 21.09 27.98
C LEU A 168 -17.99 20.20 27.27
N SER A 169 -17.60 19.03 26.76
CA SER A 169 -18.54 18.12 26.10
C SER A 169 -19.58 17.60 27.10
N ILE A 170 -19.18 17.30 28.34
CA ILE A 170 -20.11 16.98 29.43
C ILE A 170 -21.04 18.16 29.73
N TYR A 171 -20.51 19.39 29.72
CA TYR A 171 -21.33 20.57 29.97
C TYR A 171 -22.32 20.87 28.84
N TYR A 172 -21.91 20.70 27.58
CA TYR A 172 -22.81 20.81 26.43
C TYR A 172 -23.88 19.73 26.44
N LEU A 173 -23.57 18.52 26.92
CA LEU A 173 -24.58 17.48 27.14
C LEU A 173 -25.63 17.94 28.16
N TYR A 174 -25.22 18.57 29.26
CA TYR A 174 -26.15 19.19 30.22
C TYR A 174 -27.02 20.27 29.55
N ILE A 175 -26.42 21.17 28.76
CA ILE A 175 -27.16 22.20 28.03
C ILE A 175 -28.19 21.57 27.08
N THR A 176 -27.83 20.51 26.36
CA THR A 176 -28.75 19.78 25.48
C THR A 176 -29.88 19.11 26.27
N ILE A 177 -29.61 18.54 27.45
CA ILE A 177 -30.66 18.00 28.33
C ILE A 177 -31.65 19.10 28.70
N VAL A 178 -31.16 20.27 29.15
CA VAL A 178 -32.02 21.41 29.50
C VAL A 178 -32.85 21.89 28.31
N MET A 179 -32.27 21.91 27.11
CA MET A 179 -33.00 22.26 25.89
C MET A 179 -34.15 21.28 25.61
N LEU A 180 -33.90 19.97 25.74
CA LEU A 180 -34.94 18.95 25.55
C LEU A 180 -36.02 19.01 26.63
N GLU A 181 -35.66 19.31 27.88
CA GLU A 181 -36.64 19.54 28.95
C GLU A 181 -37.57 20.71 28.62
N GLU A 182 -37.01 21.82 28.11
CA GLU A 182 -37.78 23.02 27.77
C GLU A 182 -38.67 22.79 26.55
N VAL A 183 -38.11 22.30 25.43
CA VAL A 183 -38.83 22.21 24.16
C VAL A 183 -39.85 21.07 24.14
N HIS A 184 -39.57 19.96 24.83
CA HIS A 184 -40.40 18.76 24.75
C HIS A 184 -41.17 18.46 26.04
N GLU A 185 -41.08 19.34 27.04
CA GLU A 185 -41.65 19.13 28.38
C GLU A 185 -41.19 17.80 29.01
N PHE A 186 -39.95 17.41 28.72
CA PHE A 186 -39.36 16.19 29.25
C PHE A 186 -38.87 16.36 30.69
N GLY A 187 -38.90 15.28 31.44
CA GLY A 187 -38.04 15.14 32.62
C GLY A 187 -36.65 14.63 32.21
N ALA A 188 -35.64 14.91 33.03
CA ALA A 188 -34.23 14.58 32.77
C ALA A 188 -33.99 13.18 32.18
N LEU A 189 -34.66 12.14 32.70
CA LEU A 189 -34.49 10.77 32.22
C LEU A 189 -34.91 10.61 30.74
N LYS A 190 -36.04 11.21 30.33
CA LYS A 190 -36.49 11.16 28.93
C LYS A 190 -35.54 11.93 28.02
N SER A 191 -35.03 13.07 28.46
CA SER A 191 -34.03 13.84 27.73
C SER A 191 -32.74 13.05 27.51
N ILE A 192 -32.22 12.38 28.56
CA ILE A 192 -31.02 11.54 28.47
C ILE A 192 -31.25 10.37 27.50
N LEU A 193 -32.37 9.64 27.65
CA LEU A 193 -32.68 8.51 26.76
C LEU A 193 -32.82 8.94 25.30
N THR A 194 -33.40 10.12 25.07
CA THR A 194 -33.53 10.71 23.73
C THR A 194 -32.15 10.92 23.12
N ILE A 195 -31.23 11.56 23.84
CA ILE A 195 -29.86 11.80 23.38
C ILE A 195 -29.14 10.49 23.08
N VAL A 196 -29.16 9.53 24.01
CA VAL A 196 -28.45 8.24 23.85
C VAL A 196 -28.94 7.47 22.62
N ILE A 197 -30.25 7.35 22.44
CA ILE A 197 -30.84 6.62 21.31
C ILE A 197 -30.54 7.35 20.00
N SER A 198 -30.71 8.68 19.96
CA SER A 198 -30.41 9.48 18.78
C SER A 198 -28.93 9.37 18.38
N THR A 199 -28.02 9.41 19.35
CA THR A 199 -26.58 9.22 19.09
C THR A 199 -26.28 7.83 18.55
N ALA A 200 -26.89 6.77 19.08
CA ALA A 200 -26.71 5.42 18.56
C ALA A 200 -27.18 5.30 17.09
N ILE A 201 -28.34 5.88 16.76
CA ILE A 201 -28.86 5.92 15.37
C ILE A 201 -27.88 6.67 14.45
N MET A 202 -27.38 7.82 14.88
CA MET A 202 -26.41 8.60 14.10
C MET A 202 -25.11 7.83 13.87
N VAL A 203 -24.59 7.13 14.89
CA VAL A 203 -23.36 6.32 14.77
C VAL A 203 -23.56 5.18 13.78
N VAL A 204 -24.68 4.44 13.85
CA VAL A 204 -24.98 3.38 12.90
C VAL A 204 -25.12 3.93 11.47
N GLY A 205 -25.79 5.09 11.32
CA GLY A 205 -25.89 5.79 10.04
C GLY A 205 -24.53 6.19 9.48
N LEU A 206 -23.64 6.73 10.31
CA LEU A 206 -22.28 7.10 9.91
C LEU A 206 -21.44 5.88 9.52
N ILE A 207 -21.55 4.77 10.25
CA ILE A 207 -20.86 3.52 9.90
C ILE A 207 -21.37 3.02 8.54
N ALA A 208 -22.69 2.98 8.32
CA ALA A 208 -23.26 2.57 7.04
C ALA A 208 -22.83 3.48 5.89
N ILE A 209 -22.83 4.80 6.11
CA ILE A 209 -22.33 5.79 5.14
C ILE A 209 -20.84 5.58 4.88
N SER A 210 -20.02 5.29 5.90
CA SER A 210 -18.59 5.04 5.72
C SER A 210 -18.34 3.77 4.91
N ILE A 211 -19.09 2.70 5.14
CA ILE A 211 -19.00 1.45 4.37
C ILE A 211 -19.40 1.71 2.93
N LEU A 212 -20.50 2.45 2.72
CA LEU A 212 -20.97 2.83 1.39
C LEU A 212 -19.97 3.74 0.67
N LEU A 213 -19.38 4.71 1.37
CA LEU A 213 -18.34 5.60 0.83
C LEU A 213 -17.06 4.82 0.52
N SER A 214 -16.62 3.89 1.36
CA SER A 214 -15.48 3.02 1.05
C SER A 214 -15.76 2.19 -0.21
N PHE A 215 -16.98 1.69 -0.36
CA PHE A 215 -17.41 0.99 -1.57
C PHE A 215 -17.42 1.92 -2.80
N VAL A 216 -18.04 3.11 -2.70
CA VAL A 216 -18.10 4.09 -3.79
C VAL A 216 -16.74 4.68 -4.14
N LEU A 217 -15.85 4.93 -3.17
CA LEU A 217 -14.51 5.44 -3.40
C LEU A 217 -13.60 4.37 -4.02
N SER A 218 -13.72 3.10 -3.62
CA SER A 218 -12.99 2.01 -4.26
C SER A 218 -13.36 1.83 -5.75
N PHE A 219 -14.63 2.08 -6.09
CA PHE A 219 -15.14 1.98 -7.45
C PHE A 219 -15.01 3.29 -8.26
N GLY A 220 -15.16 4.42 -7.59
CA GLY A 220 -15.22 5.75 -8.17
C GLY A 220 -13.84 6.38 -8.34
N LEU A 221 -12.89 6.15 -7.42
CA LEU A 221 -11.53 6.65 -7.58
C LEU A 221 -10.82 5.88 -8.71
N SER A 222 -11.03 4.56 -8.84
CA SER A 222 -10.48 3.78 -9.96
C SER A 222 -11.07 4.19 -11.31
N ALA A 223 -12.39 4.40 -11.38
CA ALA A 223 -13.07 4.88 -12.60
C ALA A 223 -12.74 6.34 -12.95
N MET A 224 -12.65 7.24 -11.96
CA MET A 224 -12.24 8.64 -12.18
C MET A 224 -10.77 8.75 -12.54
N LEU A 225 -9.87 7.97 -11.92
CA LEU A 225 -8.46 7.93 -12.28
C LEU A 225 -8.31 7.40 -13.71
N SER A 226 -9.03 6.34 -14.08
CA SER A 226 -9.14 5.84 -15.46
C SER A 226 -9.63 6.93 -16.42
N THR A 227 -10.70 7.66 -16.08
CA THR A 227 -11.29 8.69 -16.94
C THR A 227 -10.41 9.93 -17.04
N ILE A 228 -9.76 10.34 -15.95
CA ILE A 228 -8.81 11.46 -15.93
C ILE A 228 -7.56 11.10 -16.75
N ILE A 229 -7.01 9.89 -16.58
CA ILE A 229 -5.91 9.37 -17.40
C ILE A 229 -6.31 9.35 -18.88
N SER A 230 -7.50 8.83 -19.21
CA SER A 230 -8.04 8.85 -20.59
C SER A 230 -8.25 10.28 -21.11
N SER A 231 -8.71 11.23 -20.28
CA SER A 231 -8.94 12.62 -20.69
C SER A 231 -7.65 13.43 -20.82
N MET A 232 -6.62 13.14 -20.03
CA MET A 232 -5.28 13.70 -20.17
C MET A 232 -4.59 13.16 -21.44
N GLN A 233 -4.85 11.91 -21.81
CA GLN A 233 -4.44 11.36 -23.12
C GLN A 233 -5.20 12.02 -24.29
N ILE A 234 -6.49 12.36 -24.13
CA ILE A 234 -7.30 13.00 -25.19
C ILE A 234 -6.93 14.49 -25.38
N ASN A 235 -6.66 15.25 -24.32
CA ASN A 235 -6.36 16.69 -24.43
C ASN A 235 -4.90 17.01 -24.82
N LEU A 236 -4.00 16.02 -24.80
CA LEU A 236 -2.63 16.16 -25.33
C LEU A 236 -2.50 15.72 -26.80
N GLN A 237 -3.55 15.19 -27.42
CA GLN A 237 -3.50 14.61 -28.77
C GLN A 237 -4.34 15.32 -29.85
N THR A 238 -4.85 16.53 -29.61
CA THR A 238 -5.58 17.29 -30.66
C THR A 238 -4.81 18.46 -31.28
N ASN A 239 -3.50 18.55 -31.07
CA ASN A 239 -2.65 19.40 -31.90
C ASN A 239 -1.58 18.54 -32.58
N GLU A 240 -1.52 18.67 -33.90
CA GLU A 240 -0.63 17.98 -34.86
C GLU A 240 -1.13 16.63 -35.40
N ILE A 241 -2.13 16.74 -36.29
CA ILE A 241 -2.23 15.82 -37.43
C ILE A 241 -1.03 16.14 -38.34
N GLY A 242 0.01 15.32 -38.24
CA GLY A 242 1.19 15.33 -39.12
C GLY A 242 1.42 13.94 -39.70
N GLU A 243 1.76 13.90 -40.98
CA GLU A 243 1.98 12.71 -41.81
C GLU A 243 2.90 11.65 -41.17
N ILE A 244 2.66 10.37 -41.50
CA ILE A 244 3.49 9.23 -41.10
C ILE A 244 4.92 9.44 -41.63
N GLY A 245 5.78 9.98 -40.77
CA GLY A 245 7.23 9.97 -40.97
C GLY A 245 7.76 8.54 -40.92
N VAL A 246 8.81 8.28 -41.69
CA VAL A 246 9.54 6.99 -41.71
C VAL A 246 9.90 6.57 -40.28
N MET A 247 9.33 5.46 -39.80
CA MET A 247 9.65 4.88 -38.49
C MET A 247 11.13 4.51 -38.47
N ARG A 248 11.88 5.10 -37.53
CA ARG A 248 13.31 4.81 -37.32
C ARG A 248 13.47 3.70 -36.30
N TYR A 249 14.48 2.87 -36.51
CA TYR A 249 14.81 1.76 -35.63
C TYR A 249 16.07 2.05 -34.83
N THR A 250 16.09 1.58 -33.58
CA THR A 250 17.26 1.49 -32.72
C THR A 250 17.56 0.01 -32.45
N GLU A 251 18.82 -0.30 -32.17
CA GLU A 251 19.28 -1.65 -31.86
C GLU A 251 19.45 -1.81 -30.35
N TYR A 252 18.98 -2.92 -29.80
CA TYR A 252 19.19 -3.33 -28.42
C TYR A 252 19.94 -4.65 -28.39
N THR A 253 21.04 -4.68 -27.64
CA THR A 253 21.81 -5.90 -27.35
C THR A 253 21.69 -6.20 -25.87
N SER A 254 21.07 -7.33 -25.53
CA SER A 254 20.94 -7.73 -24.13
C SER A 254 22.30 -8.17 -23.57
N PRO A 255 22.82 -7.50 -22.54
CA PRO A 255 24.06 -7.91 -21.89
C PRO A 255 23.90 -9.19 -21.06
N GLU A 256 22.68 -9.49 -20.61
CA GLU A 256 22.35 -10.64 -19.76
C GLU A 256 21.92 -11.86 -20.58
N TYR A 257 21.07 -11.66 -21.60
CA TYR A 257 20.39 -12.76 -22.31
C TYR A 257 20.96 -13.05 -23.71
N ASN A 258 22.08 -12.41 -24.08
CA ASN A 258 22.85 -12.66 -25.31
C ASN A 258 22.04 -12.61 -26.63
N PHE A 259 21.04 -11.75 -26.72
CA PHE A 259 20.32 -11.49 -27.97
C PHE A 259 20.50 -10.06 -28.44
N HIS A 260 20.27 -9.86 -29.75
CA HIS A 260 20.25 -8.56 -30.41
C HIS A 260 18.95 -8.43 -31.19
N ILE A 261 18.25 -7.30 -31.05
CA ILE A 261 16.99 -7.02 -31.75
C ILE A 261 16.85 -5.51 -32.03
N LYS A 262 16.23 -5.17 -33.16
CA LYS A 262 15.77 -3.82 -33.47
C LYS A 262 14.41 -3.56 -32.83
N TYR A 263 14.18 -2.30 -32.47
CA TYR A 263 12.91 -1.80 -31.97
C TYR A 263 12.71 -0.35 -32.43
N PRO A 264 11.48 0.20 -32.45
CA PRO A 264 11.26 1.58 -32.85
C PRO A 264 11.95 2.56 -31.90
N GLU A 265 12.65 3.57 -32.44
CA GLU A 265 13.45 4.54 -31.67
C GLU A 265 12.63 5.30 -30.61
N ASN A 266 11.33 5.49 -30.86
CA ASN A 266 10.41 6.16 -29.95
C ASN A 266 9.78 5.24 -28.88
N TRP A 267 10.14 3.96 -28.84
CA TRP A 267 9.66 3.04 -27.81
C TRP A 267 10.58 3.03 -26.60
N THR A 268 9.99 2.92 -25.42
CA THR A 268 10.73 2.83 -24.16
C THR A 268 11.16 1.39 -23.90
N VAL A 269 12.36 1.19 -23.35
CA VAL A 269 12.93 -0.13 -23.07
C VAL A 269 13.01 -0.34 -21.57
N ASN A 270 12.43 -1.44 -21.09
CA ASN A 270 12.43 -1.85 -19.70
C ASN A 270 13.03 -3.26 -19.59
N GLU A 271 14.13 -3.38 -18.85
CA GLU A 271 14.72 -4.67 -18.51
C GLU A 271 14.01 -5.27 -17.29
N THR A 272 13.63 -6.53 -17.37
CA THR A 272 12.95 -7.30 -16.33
C THR A 272 13.72 -8.59 -16.04
N SER A 273 13.42 -9.26 -14.93
CA SER A 273 14.03 -10.54 -14.57
C SER A 273 13.67 -11.71 -15.49
N GLU A 274 12.69 -11.54 -16.38
CA GLU A 274 12.25 -12.56 -17.33
C GLU A 274 12.62 -12.23 -18.78
N GLY A 275 13.21 -11.05 -19.03
CA GLY A 275 13.49 -10.55 -20.38
C GLY A 275 13.43 -9.03 -20.51
N VAL A 276 13.31 -8.54 -21.74
CA VAL A 276 13.29 -7.10 -22.05
C VAL A 276 11.99 -6.73 -22.73
N ILE A 277 11.35 -5.66 -22.29
CA ILE A 277 10.07 -5.15 -22.82
C ILE A 277 10.27 -3.79 -23.48
N PHE A 278 9.74 -3.65 -24.68
CA PHE A 278 9.72 -2.44 -25.50
C PHE A 278 8.27 -1.93 -25.57
N HIS A 279 8.00 -0.70 -25.12
CA HIS A 279 6.64 -0.13 -25.06
C HIS A 279 6.45 1.09 -25.96
N SER A 280 5.34 1.13 -26.70
CA SER A 280 5.01 2.21 -27.64
C SER A 280 4.44 3.48 -26.99
N GLY A 281 3.91 3.38 -25.76
CA GLY A 281 3.11 4.43 -25.13
C GLY A 281 1.62 4.41 -25.52
N ASP A 282 1.23 3.67 -26.55
CA ASP A 282 -0.13 3.58 -27.11
C ASP A 282 -0.79 2.21 -26.84
N ASP A 283 -0.55 1.57 -25.70
CA ASP A 283 -1.05 0.20 -25.38
C ASP A 283 -0.57 -0.90 -26.35
N ALA A 284 0.65 -0.78 -26.87
CA ALA A 284 1.37 -1.83 -27.58
C ALA A 284 2.73 -2.11 -26.93
N ALA A 285 3.09 -3.39 -26.83
CA ALA A 285 4.36 -3.82 -26.26
C ALA A 285 4.93 -5.03 -27.00
N MET A 286 6.24 -5.03 -27.20
CA MET A 286 7.03 -6.18 -27.66
C MET A 286 7.94 -6.61 -26.51
N ALA A 287 8.07 -7.90 -26.24
CA ALA A 287 8.95 -8.43 -25.22
C ALA A 287 9.81 -9.56 -25.79
N VAL A 288 11.04 -9.67 -25.31
CA VAL A 288 11.90 -10.82 -25.55
C VAL A 288 12.21 -11.45 -24.20
N SER A 289 11.67 -12.64 -23.96
CA SER A 289 11.93 -13.42 -22.74
C SER A 289 12.84 -14.59 -23.01
N VAL A 290 13.69 -14.92 -22.04
CA VAL A 290 14.71 -15.97 -22.19
C VAL A 290 14.67 -16.91 -21.00
N ARG A 291 14.69 -18.21 -21.29
CA ARG A 291 14.80 -19.27 -20.29
C ARG A 291 16.01 -20.13 -20.59
N GLU A 292 16.98 -20.11 -19.70
CA GLU A 292 18.23 -20.86 -19.87
C GLU A 292 18.09 -22.32 -19.45
N ASN A 293 18.95 -23.18 -19.99
CA ASN A 293 19.10 -24.59 -19.60
C ASN A 293 17.80 -25.43 -19.67
N ILE A 294 17.04 -25.30 -20.76
CA ILE A 294 15.77 -26.01 -20.95
C ILE A 294 15.90 -27.51 -21.29
N GLY A 295 17.12 -28.03 -21.41
CA GLY A 295 17.39 -29.41 -21.84
C GLY A 295 16.87 -29.71 -23.25
N ASP A 296 16.43 -30.94 -23.50
CA ASP A 296 15.96 -31.43 -24.82
C ASP A 296 14.48 -31.08 -25.11
N MET A 297 13.98 -29.95 -24.59
CA MET A 297 12.57 -29.58 -24.75
C MET A 297 12.27 -29.17 -26.21
N SER A 298 11.18 -29.71 -26.77
CA SER A 298 10.70 -29.32 -28.10
C SER A 298 10.14 -27.90 -28.13
N LEU A 299 10.11 -27.25 -29.29
CA LEU A 299 9.53 -25.91 -29.47
C LEU A 299 8.07 -25.81 -28.98
N ILE A 300 7.29 -26.88 -29.15
CA ILE A 300 5.91 -26.97 -28.63
C ILE A 300 5.90 -27.12 -27.10
N GLY A 301 6.88 -27.81 -26.53
CA GLY A 301 7.08 -27.85 -25.08
C GLY A 301 7.38 -26.47 -24.52
N VAL A 302 8.30 -25.74 -25.18
CA VAL A 302 8.69 -24.37 -24.84
C VAL A 302 7.49 -23.42 -24.88
N SER A 303 6.67 -23.47 -25.94
CA SER A 303 5.49 -22.59 -26.05
C SER A 303 4.45 -22.84 -24.96
N LYS A 304 4.34 -24.07 -24.44
CA LYS A 304 3.43 -24.39 -23.32
C LYS A 304 3.90 -23.83 -21.98
N ILE A 305 5.21 -23.64 -21.79
CA ILE A 305 5.77 -23.15 -20.52
C ILE A 305 5.99 -21.64 -20.51
N MET A 306 6.35 -21.05 -21.66
CA MET A 306 6.67 -19.62 -21.79
C MET A 306 5.53 -18.81 -22.42
N GLY A 307 4.58 -19.44 -23.11
CA GLY A 307 3.54 -18.72 -23.84
C GLY A 307 2.44 -18.12 -22.95
N VAL A 308 1.88 -17.00 -23.37
CA VAL A 308 0.84 -16.26 -22.62
C VAL A 308 -0.43 -17.08 -22.39
N GLN A 309 -0.71 -18.08 -23.23
CA GLN A 309 -1.81 -19.03 -23.03
C GLN A 309 -1.75 -19.74 -21.67
N ARG A 310 -0.54 -19.99 -21.13
CA ARG A 310 -0.37 -20.55 -19.78
C ARG A 310 -0.92 -19.59 -18.72
N LEU A 311 -0.58 -18.30 -18.83
CA LEU A 311 -1.07 -17.26 -17.93
C LEU A 311 -2.59 -17.08 -18.06
N TYR A 312 -3.11 -17.10 -19.28
CA TYR A 312 -4.56 -16.99 -19.52
C TYR A 312 -5.33 -18.15 -18.89
N LYS A 313 -4.82 -19.39 -19.00
CA LYS A 313 -5.42 -20.55 -18.33
C LYS A 313 -5.36 -20.45 -16.80
N LEU A 314 -4.23 -20.04 -16.25
CA LEU A 314 -4.04 -19.93 -14.79
C LEU A 314 -4.92 -18.83 -14.17
N ARG A 315 -5.23 -17.78 -14.92
CA ARG A 315 -6.05 -16.64 -14.49
C ARG A 315 -7.49 -16.69 -14.98
N GLU A 316 -7.91 -17.79 -15.61
CA GLU A 316 -9.25 -17.96 -16.20
C GLU A 316 -9.63 -16.84 -17.17
N ILE A 317 -8.65 -16.28 -17.90
CA ILE A 317 -8.87 -15.22 -18.89
C ILE A 317 -9.41 -15.88 -20.17
N PRO A 318 -10.58 -15.46 -20.69
CA PRO A 318 -11.11 -15.98 -21.95
C PRO A 318 -10.17 -15.62 -23.12
N TYR A 319 -9.76 -16.62 -23.91
CA TYR A 319 -8.92 -16.39 -25.09
C TYR A 319 -9.25 -17.34 -26.24
N GLU A 320 -8.98 -16.90 -27.45
CA GLU A 320 -9.12 -17.66 -28.70
C GLU A 320 -7.75 -17.79 -29.37
N GLY A 321 -7.40 -19.01 -29.81
CA GLY A 321 -6.20 -19.25 -30.62
C GLY A 321 -6.51 -19.03 -32.10
N ILE A 322 -5.81 -18.10 -32.73
CA ILE A 322 -6.00 -17.73 -34.14
C ILE A 322 -5.14 -18.63 -35.05
N SER A 323 -3.87 -18.81 -34.71
CA SER A 323 -2.96 -19.70 -35.45
C SER A 323 -1.86 -20.26 -34.56
N GLN A 324 -1.37 -21.45 -34.93
CA GLN A 324 -0.27 -22.13 -34.26
C GLN A 324 0.52 -22.95 -35.29
N ASP A 325 1.67 -22.45 -35.70
CA ASP A 325 2.40 -22.99 -36.86
C ASP A 325 3.91 -23.06 -36.59
N GLY A 326 4.56 -24.08 -37.15
CA GLY A 326 6.02 -24.10 -37.27
C GLY A 326 6.45 -23.11 -38.35
N VAL A 327 7.32 -22.16 -38.00
CA VAL A 327 7.81 -21.12 -38.91
C VAL A 327 9.34 -21.13 -38.95
N LYS A 328 9.93 -20.44 -39.93
CA LYS A 328 11.38 -20.23 -39.98
C LYS A 328 11.68 -18.76 -39.66
N LEU A 329 12.44 -18.50 -38.61
CA LEU A 329 12.97 -17.16 -38.33
C LEU A 329 14.46 -17.14 -38.66
N ASN A 330 14.86 -16.34 -39.65
CA ASN A 330 16.25 -16.25 -40.12
C ASN A 330 16.88 -17.63 -40.45
N GLY A 331 16.09 -18.53 -41.05
CA GLY A 331 16.51 -19.89 -41.43
C GLY A 331 16.45 -20.94 -40.31
N ARG A 332 16.19 -20.54 -39.06
CA ARG A 332 16.08 -21.43 -37.89
C ARG A 332 14.65 -21.83 -37.62
N ASP A 333 14.46 -23.04 -37.08
CA ASP A 333 13.14 -23.52 -36.69
C ASP A 333 12.60 -22.72 -35.50
N ALA A 334 11.39 -22.22 -35.66
CA ALA A 334 10.66 -21.47 -34.66
C ALA A 334 9.21 -21.95 -34.62
N TYR A 335 8.51 -21.62 -33.54
CA TYR A 335 7.08 -21.91 -33.41
C TYR A 335 6.32 -20.63 -33.13
N GLN A 336 5.30 -20.34 -33.94
CA GLN A 336 4.51 -19.13 -33.82
C GLN A 336 3.14 -19.45 -33.24
N ILE A 337 2.66 -18.60 -32.32
CA ILE A 337 1.29 -18.62 -31.81
C ILE A 337 0.69 -17.23 -31.96
N ILE A 338 -0.54 -17.14 -32.47
CA ILE A 338 -1.34 -15.92 -32.43
C ILE A 338 -2.60 -16.17 -31.60
N THR A 339 -2.88 -15.29 -30.64
CA THR A 339 -4.06 -15.37 -29.77
C THR A 339 -4.78 -14.03 -29.66
N ILE A 340 -6.06 -14.10 -29.31
CA ILE A 340 -6.84 -12.94 -28.86
C ILE A 340 -7.42 -13.26 -27.49
N ALA A 341 -7.10 -12.46 -26.48
CA ALA A 341 -7.61 -12.59 -25.12
C ALA A 341 -8.56 -11.43 -24.77
N THR A 342 -9.60 -11.72 -23.99
CA THR A 342 -10.51 -10.70 -23.44
C THR A 342 -10.07 -10.40 -22.01
N ILE A 343 -9.46 -9.24 -21.81
CA ILE A 343 -9.01 -8.77 -20.49
C ILE A 343 -9.94 -7.63 -20.10
N ASP A 344 -10.70 -7.83 -19.03
CA ASP A 344 -11.82 -6.99 -18.60
C ASP A 344 -12.88 -6.79 -19.70
N THR A 345 -12.83 -5.66 -20.42
CA THR A 345 -13.74 -5.30 -21.52
C THR A 345 -13.01 -5.07 -22.85
N GLN A 346 -11.71 -5.34 -22.91
CA GLN A 346 -10.86 -5.08 -24.07
C GLN A 346 -10.33 -6.37 -24.66
N LYS A 347 -10.22 -6.43 -25.99
CA LYS A 347 -9.53 -7.54 -26.65
C LYS A 347 -8.09 -7.17 -26.92
N VAL A 348 -7.17 -8.01 -26.49
CA VAL A 348 -5.73 -7.90 -26.74
C VAL A 348 -5.34 -9.01 -27.71
N LYS A 349 -4.67 -8.64 -28.80
CA LYS A 349 -4.13 -9.59 -29.77
C LYS A 349 -2.64 -9.74 -29.53
N THR A 350 -2.17 -10.98 -29.51
CA THR A 350 -0.80 -11.33 -29.16
C THR A 350 -0.21 -12.29 -30.20
N LYS A 351 0.97 -11.94 -30.74
CA LYS A 351 1.82 -12.77 -31.60
C LYS A 351 3.06 -13.19 -30.80
N GLU A 352 3.30 -14.49 -30.69
CA GLU A 352 4.44 -15.07 -29.99
C GLU A 352 5.27 -15.91 -30.95
N ILE A 353 6.60 -15.79 -30.87
CA ILE A 353 7.54 -16.63 -31.61
C ILE A 353 8.52 -17.24 -30.62
N PHE A 354 8.56 -18.57 -30.60
CA PHE A 354 9.43 -19.36 -29.74
C PHE A 354 10.58 -19.96 -30.55
N MET A 355 11.78 -19.92 -29.98
CA MET A 355 12.98 -20.52 -30.56
C MET A 355 13.82 -21.20 -29.48
N VAL A 356 14.65 -22.15 -29.91
CA VAL A 356 15.64 -22.80 -29.04
C VAL A 356 17.00 -22.75 -29.73
N GLU A 357 18.02 -22.32 -29.02
CA GLU A 357 19.40 -22.29 -29.49
C GLU A 357 20.34 -22.52 -28.30
N ASN A 358 21.37 -23.35 -28.47
CA ASN A 358 22.40 -23.61 -27.44
C ASN A 358 21.84 -23.96 -26.04
N GLY A 359 20.71 -24.66 -25.97
CA GLY A 359 20.07 -25.05 -24.70
C GLY A 359 19.22 -23.96 -24.03
N ASN A 360 19.07 -22.79 -24.66
CA ASN A 360 18.26 -21.68 -24.19
C ASN A 360 16.99 -21.53 -25.04
N ALA A 361 15.85 -21.26 -24.40
CA ALA A 361 14.61 -20.90 -25.06
C ALA A 361 14.41 -19.39 -25.09
N TYR A 362 13.98 -18.88 -26.24
CA TYR A 362 13.66 -17.48 -26.46
C TYR A 362 12.19 -17.38 -26.86
N ALA A 363 11.45 -16.43 -26.28
CA ALA A 363 10.10 -16.10 -26.71
C ALA A 363 9.98 -14.59 -26.99
N ILE A 364 9.72 -14.26 -28.25
CA ILE A 364 9.46 -12.90 -28.72
C ILE A 364 7.94 -12.71 -28.75
N THR A 365 7.41 -11.84 -27.92
CA THR A 365 5.97 -11.64 -27.71
C THR A 365 5.60 -10.21 -28.08
N TYR A 366 4.73 -10.03 -29.05
CA TYR A 366 4.10 -8.75 -29.34
C TYR A 366 2.63 -8.78 -28.95
N SER A 367 2.22 -7.89 -28.05
CA SER A 367 0.84 -7.74 -27.61
C SER A 367 0.38 -6.30 -27.77
N ALA A 368 -0.83 -6.11 -28.31
CA ALA A 368 -1.43 -4.80 -28.41
C ALA A 368 -2.96 -4.88 -28.33
N LYS A 369 -3.58 -3.76 -27.96
CA LYS A 369 -5.03 -3.60 -28.00
C LYS A 369 -5.55 -3.80 -29.43
N PHE A 370 -6.61 -4.59 -29.54
CA PHE A 370 -7.24 -4.95 -30.81
C PHE A 370 -8.69 -4.45 -30.90
N GLU A 371 -9.45 -4.57 -29.81
CA GLU A 371 -10.79 -3.96 -29.70
C GLU A 371 -10.91 -3.21 -28.36
N PRO A 372 -11.57 -2.04 -28.33
CA PRO A 372 -12.33 -1.41 -29.41
C PRO A 372 -11.51 -0.63 -30.44
N ILE A 373 -10.22 -0.38 -30.19
CA ILE A 373 -9.32 0.36 -31.08
C ILE A 373 -8.22 -0.59 -31.53
N ASP A 374 -8.05 -0.75 -32.84
CA ASP A 374 -7.06 -1.64 -33.44
C ASP A 374 -5.67 -0.98 -33.48
N ILE A 375 -5.00 -0.98 -32.33
CA ILE A 375 -3.59 -0.57 -32.21
C ILE A 375 -2.68 -1.66 -32.76
N TYR A 376 -3.07 -2.92 -32.66
CA TYR A 376 -2.27 -4.04 -33.14
C TYR A 376 -1.87 -3.89 -34.61
N SER A 377 -2.83 -3.60 -35.49
CA SER A 377 -2.56 -3.44 -36.93
C SER A 377 -1.70 -2.21 -37.25
N LYS A 378 -1.65 -1.19 -36.35
CA LYS A 378 -0.80 0.00 -36.52
C LYS A 378 0.68 -0.34 -36.55
N TYR A 379 1.12 -1.30 -35.73
CA TYR A 379 2.54 -1.66 -35.60
C TYR A 379 2.90 -3.03 -36.19
N GLU A 380 1.94 -3.79 -36.72
CA GLU A 380 2.17 -5.17 -37.17
C GLU A 380 3.38 -5.31 -38.14
N ASN A 381 3.46 -4.48 -39.19
CA ASN A 381 4.57 -4.51 -40.13
C ASN A 381 5.92 -4.11 -39.49
N VAL A 382 5.89 -3.13 -38.58
CA VAL A 382 7.07 -2.63 -37.86
C VAL A 382 7.61 -3.73 -36.94
N ILE A 383 6.70 -4.43 -36.26
CA ILE A 383 7.04 -5.54 -35.37
C ILE A 383 7.59 -6.73 -36.15
N ASP A 384 7.06 -7.03 -37.33
CA ASP A 384 7.62 -8.10 -38.17
C ASP A 384 9.06 -7.79 -38.59
N GLU A 385 9.40 -6.52 -38.85
CA GLU A 385 10.79 -6.11 -39.09
C GLU A 385 11.66 -6.25 -37.84
N CYS A 386 11.14 -5.89 -36.66
CA CYS A 386 11.82 -6.07 -35.38
C CYS A 386 12.10 -7.55 -35.09
N ILE A 387 11.10 -8.40 -35.23
CA ILE A 387 11.21 -9.86 -35.08
C ILE A 387 12.26 -10.43 -36.03
N ASN A 388 12.24 -10.03 -37.31
CA ASN A 388 13.20 -10.52 -38.31
C ASN A 388 14.64 -10.04 -38.04
N SER A 389 14.82 -8.94 -37.32
CA SER A 389 16.15 -8.48 -36.91
C SER A 389 16.76 -9.28 -35.75
N PHE A 390 15.96 -10.15 -35.10
CA PHE A 390 16.41 -10.90 -33.95
C PHE A 390 17.57 -11.83 -34.31
N SER A 391 18.66 -11.70 -33.55
CA SER A 391 19.85 -12.55 -33.66
C SER A 391 20.40 -12.88 -32.28
N ILE A 392 21.10 -14.01 -32.19
CA ILE A 392 21.73 -14.47 -30.96
C ILE A 392 23.21 -14.15 -31.10
N VAL A 393 23.79 -13.50 -30.09
CA VAL A 393 25.20 -13.11 -30.11
C VAL A 393 26.03 -14.39 -29.96
N GLY A 394 26.68 -14.81 -31.05
CA GLY A 394 27.49 -16.03 -31.08
C GLY A 394 28.65 -15.98 -30.07
N SER A 395 28.87 -17.09 -29.39
CA SER A 395 29.95 -17.34 -28.44
C SER A 395 31.32 -16.93 -28.99
N ARG A 396 31.79 -15.74 -28.59
CA ARG A 396 33.20 -15.37 -28.69
C ARG A 396 33.77 -15.34 -27.27
N GLY A 397 34.43 -16.44 -26.95
CA GLY A 397 35.01 -16.70 -25.65
C GLY A 397 33.96 -17.25 -24.70
N GLU A 398 34.19 -18.47 -24.23
CA GLU A 398 33.98 -18.73 -22.81
C GLU A 398 34.48 -17.49 -22.05
N LYS A 399 33.56 -16.67 -21.54
CA LYS A 399 33.83 -16.05 -20.25
C LYS A 399 33.80 -17.22 -19.29
N GLU A 400 34.94 -17.93 -19.24
CA GLU A 400 35.55 -18.26 -17.98
C GLU A 400 35.31 -17.01 -17.13
N LEU A 401 34.31 -17.08 -16.25
CA LEU A 401 34.09 -16.09 -15.21
C LEU A 401 35.45 -16.04 -14.54
N THR A 402 36.24 -15.03 -14.92
CA THR A 402 37.57 -14.86 -14.40
C THR A 402 37.35 -14.86 -12.91
N ILE A 403 37.98 -15.82 -12.23
CA ILE A 403 37.91 -16.03 -10.79
C ILE A 403 38.52 -14.78 -10.15
N SER A 404 37.80 -13.67 -10.18
CA SER A 404 37.94 -12.62 -9.20
C SER A 404 37.21 -13.20 -8.01
N LYS A 405 37.99 -13.80 -7.08
CA LYS A 405 37.57 -14.23 -5.75
C LYS A 405 36.19 -13.66 -5.40
N MET A 406 35.12 -14.47 -5.50
CA MET A 406 33.84 -14.06 -4.93
C MET A 406 34.14 -13.67 -3.49
N ARG A 407 33.78 -12.44 -3.12
CA ARG A 407 33.98 -11.98 -1.76
C ARG A 407 33.07 -12.82 -0.88
N THR A 408 33.50 -13.12 0.34
CA THR A 408 32.69 -13.85 1.33
C THR A 408 31.38 -13.12 1.67
N HIS A 409 31.27 -11.84 1.30
CA HIS A 409 30.08 -11.03 1.39
C HIS A 409 29.92 -10.12 0.17
N GLU A 410 28.69 -10.03 -0.36
CA GLU A 410 28.28 -9.07 -1.39
C GLU A 410 26.89 -8.51 -1.09
N THR A 411 26.70 -7.20 -1.28
CA THR A 411 25.36 -6.59 -1.31
C THR A 411 24.86 -6.57 -2.74
N ILE A 412 23.82 -7.34 -3.04
CA ILE A 412 23.19 -7.38 -4.35
C ILE A 412 22.06 -6.36 -4.38
N LYS A 413 22.01 -5.55 -5.44
CA LYS A 413 20.96 -4.55 -5.64
C LYS A 413 20.56 -4.52 -7.11
N THR A 414 19.29 -4.81 -7.38
CA THR A 414 18.66 -4.72 -8.70
C THR A 414 17.65 -3.57 -8.71
N SER A 415 16.94 -3.39 -9.83
CA SER A 415 15.82 -2.44 -9.92
C SER A 415 14.60 -2.88 -9.10
N GLY A 416 14.47 -4.17 -8.79
CA GLY A 416 13.28 -4.75 -8.14
C GLY A 416 13.52 -5.32 -6.75
N PHE A 417 14.75 -5.68 -6.38
CA PHE A 417 15.07 -6.27 -5.08
C PHE A 417 16.54 -6.04 -4.67
N SER A 418 16.83 -6.18 -3.38
CA SER A 418 18.15 -6.11 -2.79
C SER A 418 18.28 -7.07 -1.61
N TYR A 419 19.46 -7.67 -1.47
CA TYR A 419 19.79 -8.57 -0.38
C TYR A 419 21.29 -8.58 -0.10
N GLU A 420 21.65 -9.03 1.09
CA GLU A 420 23.03 -9.34 1.48
C GLU A 420 23.27 -10.83 1.23
N LEU A 421 24.35 -11.17 0.52
CA LEU A 421 24.78 -12.55 0.25
C LEU A 421 26.08 -12.84 0.97
N TYR A 422 26.10 -13.92 1.75
CA TYR A 422 27.28 -14.38 2.46
C TYR A 422 27.60 -15.83 2.09
N LEU A 423 28.83 -16.05 1.63
CA LEU A 423 29.31 -17.36 1.22
C LEU A 423 30.24 -17.95 2.29
N PRO A 424 30.30 -19.29 2.39
CA PRO A 424 31.36 -19.95 3.14
C PRO A 424 32.75 -19.48 2.67
N ASP A 425 33.69 -19.38 3.60
CA ASP A 425 35.06 -18.91 3.33
C ASP A 425 35.78 -19.77 2.26
N ASP A 426 35.42 -21.05 2.18
CA ASP A 426 35.93 -22.04 1.23
C ASP A 426 34.93 -22.41 0.12
N TYR A 427 33.95 -21.53 -0.15
CA TYR A 427 32.90 -21.76 -1.14
C TYR A 427 33.44 -22.27 -2.48
N SER A 428 32.81 -23.34 -2.99
CA SER A 428 33.15 -23.96 -4.26
C SER A 428 31.91 -24.26 -5.07
N GLN A 429 31.83 -23.78 -6.31
CA GLN A 429 30.72 -24.08 -7.23
C GLN A 429 30.51 -25.60 -7.46
N LYS A 430 31.49 -26.45 -7.12
CA LYS A 430 31.41 -27.92 -7.26
C LYS A 430 30.60 -28.61 -6.16
N LYS A 431 30.30 -27.92 -5.06
CA LYS A 431 29.51 -28.41 -3.93
C LYS A 431 28.17 -27.65 -3.90
N SER A 432 27.08 -28.35 -3.60
CA SER A 432 25.78 -27.73 -3.35
C SER A 432 25.63 -27.43 -1.85
N TYR A 433 25.23 -26.21 -1.52
CA TYR A 433 25.15 -25.69 -0.16
C TYR A 433 23.69 -25.43 0.24
N PRO A 434 23.27 -25.73 1.48
CA PRO A 434 22.01 -25.21 2.00
C PRO A 434 21.91 -23.69 1.94
N LEU A 435 20.69 -23.17 1.86
CA LEU A 435 20.41 -21.74 1.93
C LEU A 435 19.61 -21.41 3.19
N ILE A 436 20.11 -20.46 3.99
CA ILE A 436 19.35 -19.79 5.05
C ILE A 436 18.99 -18.40 4.54
N PHE A 437 17.70 -18.14 4.35
CA PHE A 437 17.19 -16.86 3.86
C PHE A 437 16.51 -16.06 4.98
N CYS A 438 17.13 -14.95 5.40
CA CYS A 438 16.74 -14.17 6.57
C CYS A 438 15.92 -12.91 6.24
N MET A 439 15.00 -12.55 7.15
CA MET A 439 14.18 -11.34 7.09
C MET A 439 14.26 -10.55 8.40
N SER A 440 14.61 -9.26 8.31
CA SER A 440 14.69 -8.32 9.43
C SER A 440 13.48 -7.39 9.46
N PRO A 441 12.87 -7.09 10.63
CA PRO A 441 11.73 -6.17 10.73
C PRO A 441 12.03 -4.76 10.22
N ASN A 442 13.30 -4.39 10.08
CA ASN A 442 13.74 -3.05 9.67
C ASN A 442 14.24 -2.99 8.21
N GLY A 443 14.20 -4.09 7.45
CA GLY A 443 14.74 -4.11 6.08
C GLY A 443 16.27 -3.98 6.00
N ASN A 444 16.98 -4.34 7.07
CA ASN A 444 18.43 -4.37 7.08
C ASN A 444 18.93 -5.82 7.10
N GLY A 445 19.29 -6.35 5.94
CA GLY A 445 19.79 -7.72 5.81
C GLY A 445 21.08 -7.98 6.60
N ARG A 446 21.84 -6.93 6.92
CA ARG A 446 23.10 -7.06 7.69
C ARG A 446 22.89 -7.37 9.16
N ASP A 447 21.66 -7.27 9.67
CA ASP A 447 21.34 -7.51 11.08
C ASP A 447 21.71 -8.95 11.53
N PHE A 448 21.66 -9.91 10.61
CA PHE A 448 21.96 -11.32 10.89
C PHE A 448 23.44 -11.68 10.77
N TYR A 449 24.31 -10.74 10.38
CA TYR A 449 25.73 -11.03 10.16
C TYR A 449 26.41 -11.58 11.41
N ASN A 450 26.27 -10.92 12.57
CA ASN A 450 26.99 -11.34 13.78
C ASN A 450 26.42 -12.61 14.41
N SER A 451 25.15 -12.94 14.15
CA SER A 451 24.45 -14.06 14.79
C SER A 451 24.41 -15.32 13.93
N VAL A 452 24.10 -15.18 12.63
CA VAL A 452 23.82 -16.33 11.75
C VAL A 452 25.03 -16.67 10.88
N TYR A 453 25.75 -15.68 10.35
CA TYR A 453 26.86 -15.96 9.43
C TYR A 453 27.99 -16.81 10.03
N PRO A 454 28.47 -16.60 11.27
CA PRO A 454 29.50 -17.45 11.86
C PRO A 454 29.11 -18.93 11.91
N ILE A 455 27.82 -19.20 12.08
CA ILE A 455 27.26 -20.55 12.13
C ILE A 455 27.08 -21.09 10.72
N ALA A 456 26.49 -20.31 9.81
CA ALA A 456 26.35 -20.68 8.41
C ALA A 456 27.70 -21.03 7.78
N ASN A 457 28.73 -20.21 8.01
CA ASN A 457 30.09 -20.47 7.55
C ASN A 457 30.68 -21.76 8.15
N ARG A 458 30.46 -22.01 9.45
CA ARG A 458 30.96 -23.22 10.14
C ARG A 458 30.34 -24.51 9.59
N TYR A 459 29.07 -24.48 9.18
CA TYR A 459 28.32 -25.65 8.74
C TYR A 459 28.09 -25.72 7.22
N ASP A 460 28.82 -24.92 6.45
CA ASP A 460 28.71 -24.86 4.99
C ASP A 460 27.29 -24.49 4.49
N HIS A 461 26.67 -23.48 5.08
CA HIS A 461 25.44 -22.86 4.59
C HIS A 461 25.78 -21.54 3.89
N ILE A 462 25.04 -21.26 2.82
CA ILE A 462 24.94 -19.91 2.27
C ILE A 462 23.91 -19.16 3.12
N LEU A 463 24.29 -17.95 3.55
CA LEU A 463 23.37 -17.03 4.21
C LEU A 463 22.99 -15.94 3.23
N ALA A 464 21.69 -15.68 3.06
CA ALA A 464 21.21 -14.51 2.38
C ALA A 464 20.18 -13.78 3.22
N CYS A 465 20.14 -12.45 3.15
CA CYS A 465 19.24 -11.65 3.96
C CYS A 465 18.58 -10.55 3.12
N SER A 466 17.25 -10.49 3.11
CA SER A 466 16.53 -9.47 2.36
C SER A 466 16.73 -8.07 2.94
N ASN A 467 16.93 -7.07 2.06
CA ASN A 467 16.84 -5.65 2.39
C ASN A 467 15.43 -5.07 2.10
N ASP A 468 14.51 -5.92 1.63
CA ASP A 468 13.23 -5.53 1.08
C ASP A 468 12.04 -5.90 1.97
N PHE A 469 12.21 -6.82 2.91
CA PHE A 469 11.22 -7.04 3.95
C PHE A 469 11.38 -6.03 5.08
N SER A 470 10.31 -5.32 5.44
CA SER A 470 10.24 -4.51 6.67
C SER A 470 8.83 -4.54 7.23
N ASN A 471 8.68 -4.26 8.52
CA ASN A 471 7.37 -4.11 9.14
C ASN A 471 6.55 -3.05 8.40
N TYR A 472 5.22 -3.26 8.38
CA TYR A 472 4.23 -2.39 7.73
C TYR A 472 4.27 -2.33 6.19
N LYS A 473 5.19 -3.01 5.51
CA LYS A 473 5.09 -3.21 4.05
C LYS A 473 3.93 -4.15 3.72
N ALA A 474 3.19 -3.80 2.67
CA ALA A 474 2.09 -4.64 2.20
C ALA A 474 2.62 -5.93 1.56
N ILE A 475 1.80 -6.99 1.60
CA ILE A 475 2.22 -8.32 1.16
C ILE A 475 2.55 -8.38 -0.33
N ASP A 476 1.82 -7.64 -1.14
CA ASP A 476 2.03 -7.49 -2.58
C ASP A 476 3.32 -6.73 -2.92
N GLU A 477 3.89 -5.99 -1.97
CA GLU A 477 5.18 -5.33 -2.14
C GLU A 477 6.36 -6.27 -1.84
N PHE A 478 6.41 -6.87 -0.63
CA PHE A 478 7.60 -7.61 -0.22
C PHE A 478 7.65 -9.04 -0.79
N LEU A 479 6.50 -9.70 -0.96
CA LEU A 479 6.48 -11.13 -1.30
C LEU A 479 7.13 -11.43 -2.67
N PRO A 480 6.89 -10.67 -3.74
CA PRO A 480 7.60 -10.86 -5.02
C PRO A 480 9.10 -10.57 -4.89
N GLN A 481 9.50 -9.57 -4.11
CA GLN A 481 10.90 -9.17 -3.92
C GLN A 481 11.69 -10.28 -3.22
N ILE A 482 11.09 -10.92 -2.22
CA ILE A 482 11.68 -12.06 -1.51
C ILE A 482 11.92 -13.25 -2.45
N TYR A 483 10.91 -13.65 -3.24
CA TYR A 483 11.09 -14.78 -4.16
C TYR A 483 12.05 -14.45 -5.30
N ASN A 484 12.02 -13.23 -5.83
CA ASN A 484 12.96 -12.81 -6.86
C ASN A 484 14.41 -12.80 -6.35
N ALA A 485 14.63 -12.39 -5.10
CA ALA A 485 15.94 -12.47 -4.47
C ALA A 485 16.41 -13.93 -4.33
N ILE A 486 15.55 -14.84 -3.87
CA ILE A 486 15.91 -16.27 -3.78
C ILE A 486 16.20 -16.84 -5.17
N ASP A 487 15.35 -16.60 -6.16
CA ASP A 487 15.54 -17.06 -7.54
C ASP A 487 16.87 -16.54 -8.13
N ASP A 488 17.24 -15.28 -7.87
CA ASP A 488 18.53 -14.69 -8.26
C ASP A 488 19.72 -15.35 -7.54
N ILE A 489 19.58 -15.70 -6.25
CA ILE A 489 20.58 -16.48 -5.51
C ILE A 489 20.79 -17.85 -6.17
N GLN A 490 19.72 -18.56 -6.55
CA GLN A 490 19.85 -19.88 -7.21
C GLN A 490 20.61 -19.81 -8.54
N ARG A 491 20.56 -18.67 -9.23
CA ARG A 491 21.32 -18.44 -10.49
C ARG A 491 22.79 -18.12 -10.24
N ARG A 492 23.12 -17.49 -9.10
CA ARG A 492 24.49 -17.02 -8.79
C ARG A 492 25.34 -18.08 -8.12
N VAL A 493 24.76 -18.89 -7.24
CA VAL A 493 25.49 -19.81 -6.37
C VAL A 493 24.85 -21.20 -6.35
N ASN A 494 25.67 -22.23 -6.14
CA ASN A 494 25.23 -23.61 -6.16
C ASN A 494 24.52 -23.97 -4.85
N ILE A 495 23.20 -23.82 -4.82
CA ILE A 495 22.37 -24.18 -3.67
C ILE A 495 21.80 -25.59 -3.79
N ASP A 496 21.57 -26.23 -2.66
CA ASP A 496 20.77 -27.44 -2.56
C ASP A 496 19.29 -27.08 -2.45
N GLU A 497 18.54 -27.27 -3.53
CA GLU A 497 17.11 -26.93 -3.61
C GLU A 497 16.24 -27.67 -2.58
N ASN A 498 16.74 -28.77 -1.99
CA ASN A 498 16.04 -29.52 -0.95
C ASN A 498 16.41 -29.06 0.48
N ARG A 499 17.27 -28.05 0.61
CA ARG A 499 17.72 -27.50 1.90
C ARG A 499 17.69 -25.98 1.89
N ILE A 500 16.50 -25.43 1.67
CA ILE A 500 16.20 -24.00 1.76
C ILE A 500 15.41 -23.73 3.05
N TYR A 501 15.92 -22.85 3.90
CA TYR A 501 15.34 -22.50 5.19
C TYR A 501 14.97 -21.02 5.23
N ALA A 502 13.75 -20.70 5.70
CA ALA A 502 13.37 -19.32 5.98
C ALA A 502 13.73 -18.98 7.43
N CYS A 503 14.33 -17.83 7.65
CA CYS A 503 14.75 -17.35 8.95
C CYS A 503 14.27 -15.90 9.16
N GLY A 504 14.00 -15.51 10.40
CA GLY A 504 13.68 -14.12 10.67
C GLY A 504 13.50 -13.78 12.14
N PHE A 505 13.59 -12.48 12.42
CA PHE A 505 13.45 -11.91 13.76
C PHE A 505 12.17 -11.08 13.86
N SER A 506 11.43 -11.17 14.97
CA SER A 506 10.24 -10.34 15.23
C SER A 506 9.20 -10.43 14.08
N GLY A 507 8.87 -9.32 13.44
CA GLY A 507 8.03 -9.31 12.23
C GLY A 507 8.61 -10.10 11.05
N GLY A 508 9.93 -10.20 10.94
CA GLY A 508 10.60 -11.09 9.99
C GLY A 508 10.46 -12.57 10.35
N GLY A 509 10.39 -12.89 11.65
CA GLY A 509 10.05 -14.22 12.13
C GLY A 509 8.62 -14.60 11.75
N MET A 510 7.67 -13.69 11.93
CA MET A 510 6.30 -13.84 11.44
C MET A 510 6.24 -14.00 9.91
N ALA A 511 7.08 -13.28 9.17
CA ALA A 511 7.15 -13.36 7.71
C ALA A 511 7.57 -14.74 7.21
N THR A 512 8.35 -15.52 7.96
CA THR A 512 8.71 -16.91 7.58
C THR A 512 7.49 -17.79 7.36
N TYR A 513 6.45 -17.66 8.20
CA TYR A 513 5.18 -18.38 8.03
C TYR A 513 4.44 -17.89 6.78
N VAL A 514 4.42 -16.57 6.55
CA VAL A 514 3.73 -15.94 5.42
C VAL A 514 4.33 -16.40 4.09
N VAL A 515 5.66 -16.30 3.93
CA VAL A 515 6.33 -16.76 2.69
C VAL A 515 6.14 -18.26 2.49
N SER A 516 6.15 -19.06 3.55
CA SER A 516 5.92 -20.51 3.42
C SER A 516 4.49 -20.85 3.01
N TYR A 517 3.51 -20.09 3.48
CA TYR A 517 2.11 -20.27 3.11
C TYR A 517 1.84 -19.96 1.62
N PHE A 518 2.46 -18.91 1.07
CA PHE A 518 2.26 -18.49 -0.32
C PHE A 518 3.11 -19.28 -1.34
N LYS A 519 4.17 -19.98 -0.91
CA LYS A 519 4.94 -20.92 -1.76
C LYS A 519 5.06 -22.28 -1.05
N PRO A 520 3.98 -23.09 -1.02
CA PRO A 520 3.94 -24.40 -0.38
C PRO A 520 5.11 -25.32 -0.78
N ASN A 521 5.65 -26.06 0.18
CA ASN A 521 6.76 -27.02 0.01
C ASN A 521 8.08 -26.41 -0.51
N TYR A 522 8.23 -25.09 -0.46
CA TYR A 522 9.46 -24.42 -0.91
C TYR A 522 10.53 -24.37 0.19
N PHE A 523 10.13 -24.09 1.42
CA PHE A 523 11.03 -24.09 2.58
C PHE A 523 10.97 -25.42 3.32
N THR A 524 12.14 -26.01 3.56
CA THR A 524 12.27 -27.30 4.27
C THR A 524 12.01 -27.15 5.77
N GLY A 525 12.41 -26.01 6.34
CA GLY A 525 12.21 -25.68 7.74
C GLY A 525 12.23 -24.16 7.99
N LEU A 526 11.70 -23.73 9.13
CA LEU A 526 11.67 -22.33 9.54
C LEU A 526 12.45 -22.11 10.83
N ILE A 527 13.24 -21.03 10.88
CA ILE A 527 13.94 -20.56 12.07
C ILE A 527 13.31 -19.23 12.49
N VAL A 528 12.54 -19.24 13.56
CA VAL A 528 11.73 -18.10 14.00
C VAL A 528 12.28 -17.56 15.30
N ASN A 529 12.89 -16.38 15.26
CA ASN A 529 13.43 -15.73 16.45
C ASN A 529 12.48 -14.63 16.93
N ASN A 530 11.92 -14.78 18.14
CA ASN A 530 11.03 -13.80 18.77
C ASN A 530 9.85 -13.36 17.86
N GLY A 531 9.36 -14.26 17.00
CA GLY A 531 8.30 -14.00 16.03
C GLY A 531 7.09 -14.89 16.28
N ALA A 532 5.89 -14.34 16.09
CA ALA A 532 4.63 -15.04 16.27
C ALA A 532 4.09 -15.59 14.94
N ILE A 533 3.23 -16.61 15.00
CA ILE A 533 2.36 -16.96 13.86
C ILE A 533 1.52 -15.73 13.48
N HIS A 534 1.46 -15.44 12.17
CA HIS A 534 0.63 -14.33 11.67
C HIS A 534 -0.85 -14.55 12.05
N GLY A 535 -1.57 -13.49 12.46
CA GLY A 535 -2.94 -13.60 12.98
C GLY A 535 -3.93 -14.35 12.08
N ASN A 536 -3.75 -14.25 10.75
CA ASN A 536 -4.58 -14.95 9.76
C ASN A 536 -4.17 -16.41 9.50
N LEU A 537 -3.09 -16.91 10.12
CA LEU A 537 -2.58 -18.27 9.95
C LEU A 537 -2.85 -19.17 11.18
N TYR A 538 -3.64 -18.71 12.16
CA TYR A 538 -4.13 -19.55 13.26
C TYR A 538 -5.24 -20.51 12.80
N ASP A 539 -4.90 -21.35 11.82
CA ASP A 539 -5.75 -22.37 11.21
C ASP A 539 -4.87 -23.58 10.84
N VAL A 540 -5.32 -24.78 11.24
CA VAL A 540 -4.53 -26.01 11.09
C VAL A 540 -4.29 -26.37 9.63
N ASP A 541 -5.26 -26.13 8.74
CA ASP A 541 -5.13 -26.48 7.34
C ASP A 541 -4.28 -25.46 6.58
N MET A 542 -4.35 -24.17 6.97
CA MET A 542 -3.42 -23.16 6.46
C MET A 542 -1.97 -23.43 6.88
N LEU A 543 -1.74 -23.90 8.12
CA LEU A 543 -0.41 -24.29 8.56
C LEU A 543 0.11 -25.52 7.79
N LYS A 544 -0.75 -26.53 7.56
CA LYS A 544 -0.40 -27.69 6.71
C LYS A 544 -0.05 -27.29 5.28
N GLN A 545 -0.77 -26.30 4.73
CA GLN A 545 -0.54 -25.81 3.36
C GLN A 545 0.90 -25.32 3.16
N MET A 546 1.59 -24.84 4.20
CA MET A 546 2.99 -24.42 4.07
C MET A 546 3.91 -25.54 3.56
N GLY A 547 3.59 -26.81 3.84
CA GLY A 547 4.44 -27.95 3.46
C GLY A 547 5.76 -28.03 4.23
N VAL A 548 5.89 -27.27 5.32
CA VAL A 548 7.06 -27.23 6.21
C VAL A 548 7.03 -28.41 7.17
N LYS A 549 8.17 -29.09 7.37
CA LYS A 549 8.26 -30.24 8.28
C LYS A 549 8.67 -29.86 9.70
N LYS A 550 9.60 -28.91 9.83
CA LYS A 550 10.23 -28.53 11.10
C LYS A 550 10.26 -27.02 11.29
N VAL A 551 9.97 -26.56 12.51
CA VAL A 551 10.08 -25.15 12.91
C VAL A 551 10.86 -25.03 14.22
N ALA A 552 12.01 -24.35 14.17
CA ALA A 552 12.77 -23.97 15.35
C ALA A 552 12.29 -22.60 15.85
N LEU A 553 11.90 -22.53 17.11
CA LEU A 553 11.36 -21.35 17.78
C LEU A 553 12.41 -20.85 18.77
N ILE A 554 13.14 -19.78 18.43
CA ILE A 554 14.15 -19.16 19.28
C ILE A 554 13.52 -18.00 20.06
N CYS A 555 13.52 -18.09 21.39
CA CYS A 555 12.88 -17.11 22.27
C CYS A 555 13.84 -16.49 23.30
N GLY A 556 13.78 -15.18 23.48
CA GLY A 556 14.43 -14.49 24.60
C GLY A 556 13.62 -14.63 25.90
N LYS A 557 14.26 -15.09 26.98
CA LYS A 557 13.59 -15.32 28.28
C LYS A 557 12.91 -14.07 28.87
N GLU A 558 13.40 -12.89 28.52
CA GLU A 558 12.91 -11.59 28.98
C GLU A 558 12.11 -10.83 27.91
N ASP A 559 11.74 -11.48 26.80
CA ASP A 559 10.97 -10.84 25.72
C ASP A 559 9.54 -10.47 26.19
N SER A 560 9.26 -9.17 26.25
CA SER A 560 7.94 -8.62 26.62
C SER A 560 6.99 -8.40 25.44
N ILE A 561 7.46 -8.57 24.19
CA ILE A 561 6.68 -8.37 22.96
C ILE A 561 6.14 -9.72 22.47
N VAL A 562 7.04 -10.69 22.25
CA VAL A 562 6.68 -12.07 21.85
C VAL A 562 7.27 -13.03 22.89
N SER A 563 6.61 -13.12 24.04
CA SER A 563 7.10 -13.93 25.16
C SER A 563 7.28 -15.42 24.80
N CYS A 564 8.16 -16.12 25.52
CA CYS A 564 8.33 -17.57 25.31
C CYS A 564 7.06 -18.37 25.60
N SER A 565 6.18 -17.83 26.44
CA SER A 565 4.85 -18.42 26.67
C SER A 565 3.98 -18.36 25.40
N HIS A 566 4.09 -17.28 24.63
CA HIS A 566 3.40 -17.12 23.34
C HIS A 566 3.96 -18.10 22.30
N MET A 567 5.28 -18.16 22.13
CA MET A 567 5.90 -19.12 21.20
C MET A 567 5.65 -20.58 21.60
N ARG A 568 5.52 -20.89 22.90
CA ARG A 568 5.06 -22.21 23.38
C ARG A 568 3.61 -22.53 22.98
N ASN A 569 2.76 -21.53 22.81
CA ASN A 569 1.42 -21.72 22.27
C ASN A 569 1.45 -21.87 20.74
N ASP A 570 2.31 -21.13 20.04
CA ASP A 570 2.54 -21.31 18.60
C ASP A 570 3.04 -22.72 18.29
N ALA A 571 3.94 -23.25 19.12
CA ALA A 571 4.38 -24.65 19.01
C ALA A 571 3.20 -25.64 19.07
N LYS A 572 2.17 -25.38 19.90
CA LYS A 572 0.98 -26.26 19.97
C LYS A 572 0.18 -26.22 18.67
N TRP A 573 0.01 -25.03 18.07
CA TRP A 573 -0.64 -24.87 16.78
C TRP A 573 0.11 -25.59 15.66
N LEU A 574 1.42 -25.38 15.58
CA LEU A 574 2.29 -26.04 14.61
C LEU A 574 2.26 -27.57 14.77
N ASN A 575 2.39 -28.08 16.00
CA ASN A 575 2.30 -29.52 16.27
C ASN A 575 0.93 -30.09 15.89
N SER A 576 -0.17 -29.33 16.08
CA SER A 576 -1.51 -29.76 15.66
C SER A 576 -1.68 -29.87 14.13
N ALA A 577 -0.85 -29.15 13.38
CA ALA A 577 -0.74 -29.25 11.93
C ALA A 577 0.23 -30.36 11.46
N GLY A 578 0.84 -31.11 12.39
CA GLY A 578 1.83 -32.15 12.09
C GLY A 578 3.22 -31.61 11.79
N ILE A 579 3.49 -30.35 12.13
CA ILE A 579 4.80 -29.70 11.99
C ILE A 579 5.57 -29.92 13.28
N GLU A 580 6.75 -30.53 13.20
CA GLU A 580 7.58 -30.75 14.37
C GLU A 580 8.19 -29.42 14.85
N THR A 581 8.22 -29.19 16.16
CA THR A 581 8.73 -27.94 16.73
C THR A 581 9.76 -28.17 17.82
N LYS A 582 10.78 -27.29 17.87
CA LYS A 582 11.72 -27.18 18.99
C LYS A 582 11.80 -25.76 19.47
N ILE A 583 11.74 -25.58 20.79
CA ILE A 583 11.87 -24.28 21.43
C ILE A 583 13.27 -24.16 22.03
N ILE A 584 13.96 -23.08 21.68
CA ILE A 584 15.32 -22.75 22.12
C ILE A 584 15.21 -21.42 22.86
N GLU A 585 15.64 -21.39 24.12
CA GLU A 585 15.58 -20.18 24.94
C GLU A 585 16.98 -19.61 25.16
N PHE A 586 17.15 -18.31 24.99
CA PHE A 586 18.40 -17.60 25.29
C PHE A 586 18.22 -16.54 26.37
N ASP A 587 19.31 -16.22 27.08
CA ASP A 587 19.34 -15.14 28.05
C ASP A 587 19.35 -13.79 27.31
N GLY A 588 18.18 -13.18 27.19
CA GLY A 588 17.98 -11.91 26.48
C GLY A 588 16.50 -11.53 26.33
N GLY A 589 16.26 -10.37 25.72
CA GLY A 589 14.93 -9.78 25.55
C GLY A 589 14.36 -9.94 24.13
N HIS A 590 13.69 -8.89 23.64
CA HIS A 590 13.22 -8.83 22.26
C HIS A 590 14.34 -8.39 21.30
N GLU A 591 15.28 -9.29 21.05
CA GLU A 591 16.47 -9.03 20.22
C GLU A 591 16.84 -10.24 19.34
N ILE A 592 17.76 -10.02 18.40
CA ILE A 592 18.32 -11.11 17.59
C ILE A 592 19.16 -12.00 18.50
N ALA A 593 18.84 -13.29 18.51
CA ALA A 593 19.47 -14.27 19.38
C ALA A 593 21.00 -14.39 19.14
N PRO A 594 21.76 -14.84 20.15
CA PRO A 594 23.18 -15.13 20.00
C PRO A 594 23.44 -16.32 19.05
N PRO A 595 24.67 -16.46 18.51
CA PRO A 595 25.01 -17.49 17.52
C PRO A 595 24.73 -18.93 17.96
N ASP A 596 24.93 -19.25 19.25
CA ASP A 596 24.69 -20.58 19.81
C ASP A 596 23.22 -21.02 19.72
N ALA A 597 22.27 -20.10 19.89
CA ALA A 597 20.86 -20.39 19.70
C ALA A 597 20.52 -20.70 18.23
N TYR A 598 21.14 -19.99 17.28
CA TYR A 598 21.01 -20.28 15.85
C TYR A 598 21.69 -21.59 15.45
N GLU A 599 22.85 -21.91 16.03
CA GLU A 599 23.53 -23.20 15.86
C GLU A 599 22.67 -24.36 16.31
N GLU A 600 22.06 -24.27 17.49
CA GLU A 600 21.13 -25.30 17.97
C GLU A 600 19.89 -25.45 17.06
N ALA A 601 19.38 -24.34 16.53
CA ALA A 601 18.23 -24.33 15.62
C ALA A 601 18.55 -25.02 14.29
N ILE A 602 19.66 -24.65 13.66
CA ILE A 602 20.10 -25.18 12.37
C ILE A 602 20.35 -26.70 12.49
N LEU A 603 21.14 -27.11 13.48
CA LEU A 603 21.46 -28.54 13.68
C LEU A 603 20.23 -29.39 13.95
N TRP A 604 19.23 -28.86 14.66
CA TRP A 604 18.00 -29.60 14.94
C TRP A 604 17.08 -29.71 13.70
N ILE A 605 16.96 -28.63 12.93
CA ILE A 605 16.17 -28.64 11.69
C ILE A 605 16.75 -29.65 10.68
N GLU A 606 18.07 -29.84 10.66
CA GLU A 606 18.76 -30.75 9.75
C GLU A 606 18.85 -32.22 10.22
N SER A 607 18.57 -32.49 11.50
CA SER A 607 18.51 -33.86 12.05
C SER A 607 17.37 -34.69 11.48
#